data_AF-A0A3M0ZMM8-F1
#
_entry.id   AF-A0A3M0ZMM8-F1
#
_cell.length_a   1.000
_cell.length_b   1.000
_cell.length_c   1.000
_cell.angle_alpha   90.00
_cell.angle_beta   90.00
_cell.angle_gamma   90.00
#
_symmetry.space_group_name_H-M   'P 1'
#
loop_
_entity.id
_entity.type
_entity.pdbx_description
1 polymer ?
#
loop_
_entity_poly.entity_id
_entity_poly.type
_entity_poly.pdbx_seq_one_letter_code
_entity_poly.pdbx_strand_id
1 'polypeptide(L)'
;MDAYEMGLVNAFMLRNRAIETKPRPGRRHRPYEKEVGRILASADESEISALRSLLAGQGFQLIIKTDFDLPDIPPGGQVFLAVREQSEDVPIKLGSSEAIEKLRLRQESQEEIATWFLFLWLQHMSLLYTQVDRHPSEVSRYVEAGFSLTVFFNLVQESIETLRRSGLDETFYGNYLLRERRQDLHRRVKKFLSLMVEGGMLESTQRSDDMIYQQTLLSAVEIAEAFDADLDALLPQARDVANALLNVIEEKADVVD
;
A
#
# COMPACT_ATOMS: atom_id res chain seq x y z
N MET A 1 27.02 12.18 -5.65
CA MET A 1 26.73 10.81 -6.07
C MET A 1 27.70 10.37 -7.16
N ASP A 2 28.74 9.63 -6.76
CA ASP A 2 29.55 8.89 -7.74
C ASP A 2 28.80 7.64 -8.29
N ALA A 3 29.41 6.93 -9.23
CA ALA A 3 28.79 5.75 -9.84
C ALA A 3 28.52 4.61 -8.84
N TYR A 4 29.34 4.49 -7.79
CA TYR A 4 29.18 3.47 -6.76
C TYR A 4 28.00 3.82 -5.84
N GLU A 5 27.94 5.07 -5.37
CA GLU A 5 26.84 5.60 -4.57
C GLU A 5 25.50 5.48 -5.31
N MET A 6 25.47 5.86 -6.60
CA MET A 6 24.28 5.71 -7.45
C MET A 6 23.85 4.23 -7.56
N GLY A 7 24.80 3.32 -7.74
CA GLY A 7 24.53 1.88 -7.78
C GLY A 7 23.95 1.35 -6.47
N LEU A 8 24.50 1.79 -5.33
CA LEU A 8 24.03 1.41 -4.00
C LEU A 8 22.60 1.92 -3.73
N VAL A 9 22.34 3.19 -4.04
CA VAL A 9 21.01 3.82 -3.92
C VAL A 9 20.00 3.08 -4.79
N ASN A 10 20.33 2.84 -6.06
CA ASN A 10 19.44 2.16 -6.99
C ASN A 10 19.12 0.73 -6.53
N ALA A 11 20.13 -0.05 -6.14
CA ALA A 11 19.94 -1.40 -5.64
C ALA A 11 19.06 -1.44 -4.38
N PHE A 12 19.25 -0.48 -3.47
CA PHE A 12 18.42 -0.35 -2.28
C PHE A 12 16.97 0.00 -2.64
N MET A 13 16.75 0.95 -3.55
CA MET A 13 15.42 1.37 -4.01
C MET A 13 14.69 0.24 -4.73
N LEU A 14 15.35 -0.52 -5.59
CA LEU A 14 14.72 -1.62 -6.31
C LEU A 14 14.22 -2.73 -5.39
N ARG A 15 14.89 -2.92 -4.24
CA ARG A 15 14.54 -3.92 -3.23
C ARG A 15 13.49 -3.44 -2.23
N ASN A 16 13.65 -2.23 -1.71
CA ASN A 16 12.86 -1.74 -0.58
C ASN A 16 11.82 -0.69 -0.96
N ARG A 17 12.00 -0.04 -2.12
CA ARG A 17 11.11 0.98 -2.75
C ARG A 17 10.83 2.25 -1.95
N ALA A 18 11.29 2.31 -0.70
CA ALA A 18 11.21 3.48 0.16
C ALA A 18 12.50 3.62 0.96
N ILE A 19 13.04 4.83 1.02
CA ILE A 19 14.17 5.23 1.85
C ILE A 19 13.74 6.38 2.74
N GLU A 20 13.88 6.20 4.05
CA GLU A 20 13.67 7.25 5.04
C GLU A 20 15.04 7.77 5.54
N THR A 21 15.31 9.05 5.33
CA THR A 21 16.52 9.71 5.87
C THR A 21 16.51 9.78 7.40
N LYS A 22 15.32 9.97 7.97
CA LYS A 22 15.02 9.88 9.39
C LYS A 22 13.82 8.94 9.55
N PRO A 23 13.97 7.82 10.27
CA PRO A 23 12.88 6.88 10.43
C PRO A 23 11.83 7.47 11.37
N ARG A 24 10.57 7.14 11.14
CA ARG A 24 9.48 7.50 12.06
C ARG A 24 9.71 6.96 13.48
N PRO A 25 9.15 7.61 14.52
CA PRO A 25 9.25 7.12 15.90
C PRO A 25 8.83 5.65 16.03
N GLY A 26 9.65 4.84 16.70
CA GLY A 26 9.40 3.41 16.88
C GLY A 26 9.88 2.52 15.73
N ARG A 27 10.25 3.08 14.57
CA ARG A 27 10.87 2.34 13.48
C ARG A 27 12.40 2.43 13.54
N ARG A 28 13.07 1.32 13.25
CA ARG A 28 14.53 1.29 13.05
C ARG A 28 14.86 1.39 11.56
N HIS A 29 16.03 1.95 11.25
CA HIS A 29 16.57 1.85 9.90
C HIS A 29 16.72 0.39 9.48
N ARG A 30 16.37 0.10 8.23
CA ARG A 30 16.75 -1.16 7.59
C ARG A 30 18.27 -1.22 7.40
N PRO A 31 18.88 -2.41 7.25
CA PRO A 31 20.30 -2.52 6.94
C PRO A 31 20.65 -1.65 5.72
N TYR A 32 21.70 -0.81 5.84
CA TYR A 32 22.16 0.15 4.82
C TYR A 32 21.25 1.37 4.55
N GLU A 33 20.02 1.44 5.09
CA GLU A 33 19.11 2.56 4.82
C GLU A 33 19.67 3.91 5.27
N LYS A 34 20.35 3.94 6.42
CA LYS A 34 20.96 5.16 6.96
C LYS A 34 22.06 5.70 6.04
N GLU A 35 22.85 4.82 5.44
CA GLU A 35 23.94 5.19 4.54
C GLU A 35 23.37 5.76 3.23
N VAL A 36 22.44 5.04 2.62
CA VAL A 36 21.78 5.47 1.38
C VAL A 36 20.97 6.74 1.59
N GLY A 37 20.27 6.87 2.72
CA GLY A 37 19.56 8.09 3.09
C GLY A 37 20.49 9.29 3.25
N ARG A 38 21.72 9.09 3.78
CA ARG A 38 22.71 10.16 3.86
C ARG A 38 23.18 10.60 2.47
N ILE A 39 23.45 9.66 1.58
CA ILE A 39 23.86 9.94 0.19
C ILE A 39 22.79 10.79 -0.50
N LEU A 40 21.53 10.37 -0.40
CA LEU A 40 20.39 11.07 -0.99
C LEU A 40 20.15 12.47 -0.37
N ALA A 41 20.32 12.62 0.93
CA ALA A 41 20.17 13.91 1.60
C ALA A 41 21.26 14.93 1.20
N SER A 42 22.42 14.45 0.72
CA SER A 42 23.51 15.30 0.20
C SER A 42 23.52 15.47 -1.31
N ALA A 43 22.61 14.79 -2.02
CA ALA A 43 22.58 14.82 -3.48
C ALA A 43 22.10 16.17 -4.00
N ASP A 44 22.69 16.62 -5.11
CA ASP A 44 22.20 17.80 -5.83
C ASP A 44 21.08 17.46 -6.83
N GLU A 45 20.45 18.47 -7.42
CA GLU A 45 19.33 18.26 -8.35
C GLU A 45 19.74 17.49 -9.61
N SER A 46 21.00 17.63 -10.06
CA SER A 46 21.50 16.89 -11.23
C SER A 46 21.61 15.40 -10.94
N GLU A 47 22.06 15.06 -9.74
CA GLU A 47 22.20 13.69 -9.25
C GLU A 47 20.82 13.06 -8.99
N ILE A 48 19.89 13.80 -8.40
CA ILE A 48 18.49 13.36 -8.25
C ILE A 48 17.81 13.16 -9.61
N SER A 49 18.08 14.02 -10.59
CA SER A 49 17.54 13.89 -11.95
C SER A 49 18.10 12.65 -12.68
N ALA A 50 19.39 12.34 -12.48
CA ALA A 50 19.99 11.11 -12.99
C ALA A 50 19.35 9.87 -12.35
N LEU A 51 19.10 9.87 -11.04
CA LEU A 51 18.40 8.79 -10.35
C LEU A 51 16.96 8.62 -10.83
N ARG A 52 16.22 9.72 -11.03
CA ARG A 52 14.88 9.73 -11.63
C ARG A 52 14.89 9.03 -12.99
N SER A 53 15.81 9.41 -13.86
CA SER A 53 15.93 8.84 -15.21
C SER A 53 16.26 7.34 -15.18
N LEU A 54 17.13 6.92 -14.25
CA LEU A 54 17.49 5.52 -14.06
C LEU A 54 16.30 4.69 -13.59
N LEU A 55 15.52 5.19 -12.62
CA LEU A 55 14.32 4.53 -12.10
C LEU A 55 13.21 4.49 -13.15
N ALA A 56 13.03 5.55 -13.93
CA ALA A 56 12.04 5.60 -15.01
C ALA A 56 12.33 4.53 -16.08
N GLY A 57 13.60 4.35 -16.45
CA GLY A 57 14.03 3.24 -17.32
C GLY A 57 13.75 1.84 -16.76
N GLN A 58 13.36 1.73 -15.49
CA GLN A 58 13.00 0.50 -14.79
C GLN A 58 11.51 0.43 -14.43
N GLY A 59 10.69 1.37 -14.92
CA GLY A 59 9.24 1.44 -14.67
C GLY A 59 8.86 2.05 -13.32
N PHE A 60 9.74 2.87 -12.72
CA PHE A 60 9.49 3.56 -11.46
C PHE A 60 9.60 5.07 -11.58
N GLN A 61 8.67 5.77 -10.94
CA GLN A 61 8.76 7.20 -10.68
C GLN A 61 9.37 7.44 -9.28
N LEU A 62 10.33 8.36 -9.19
CA LEU A 62 10.85 8.81 -7.91
C LEU A 62 9.99 9.95 -7.37
N ILE A 63 9.35 9.71 -6.23
CA ILE A 63 8.60 10.71 -5.47
C ILE A 63 9.35 11.02 -4.19
N ILE A 64 9.50 12.30 -3.88
CA ILE A 64 10.18 12.79 -2.68
C ILE A 64 9.13 13.50 -1.83
N LYS A 65 9.03 13.11 -0.57
CA LYS A 65 8.17 13.75 0.43
C LYS A 65 9.01 14.24 1.60
N THR A 66 8.64 15.38 2.15
CA THR A 66 9.32 16.07 3.25
C THR A 66 8.38 16.26 4.43
N ASP A 67 8.93 16.75 5.55
CA ASP A 67 8.16 17.17 6.72
C ASP A 67 7.18 18.32 6.45
N PHE A 68 7.35 19.06 5.35
CA PHE A 68 6.37 20.04 4.89
C PHE A 68 5.18 19.41 4.16
N ASP A 69 5.38 18.25 3.54
CA ASP A 69 4.33 17.56 2.79
C ASP A 69 3.43 16.72 3.69
N LEU A 70 4.01 16.08 4.72
CA LEU A 70 3.34 15.10 5.55
C LEU A 70 3.74 15.26 7.03
N PRO A 71 2.77 15.35 7.96
CA PRO A 71 3.05 15.60 9.38
C PRO A 71 3.81 14.46 10.07
N ASP A 72 3.70 13.23 9.55
CA ASP A 72 4.37 12.06 10.11
C ASP A 72 5.85 11.94 9.73
N ILE A 73 6.35 12.78 8.81
CA ILE A 73 7.78 12.80 8.49
C ILE A 73 8.49 13.62 9.56
N PRO A 74 9.51 13.06 10.25
CA PRO A 74 10.22 13.79 11.30
C PRO A 74 10.84 15.11 10.78
N PRO A 75 10.94 16.17 11.61
CA PRO A 75 11.47 17.46 11.18
C PRO A 75 12.83 17.37 10.48
N GLY A 76 12.96 18.03 9.31
CA GLY A 76 14.11 17.94 8.41
C GLY A 76 14.36 16.53 7.88
N GLY A 77 13.33 15.70 7.82
CA GLY A 77 13.31 14.37 7.26
C GLY A 77 12.78 14.40 5.83
N GLN A 78 13.29 13.49 5.03
CA GLN A 78 12.86 13.24 3.66
C GLN A 78 12.64 11.75 3.46
N VAL A 79 11.61 11.44 2.67
CA VAL A 79 11.26 10.08 2.25
C VAL A 79 11.31 10.02 0.73
N PHE A 80 12.12 9.11 0.21
CA PHE A 80 12.28 8.84 -1.21
C PHE A 80 11.53 7.57 -1.55
N LEU A 81 10.60 7.63 -2.49
CA LEU A 81 9.69 6.55 -2.87
C LEU A 81 9.90 6.21 -4.35
N ALA A 82 10.17 4.95 -4.66
CA ALA A 82 10.13 4.41 -6.03
C ALA A 82 8.72 3.84 -6.27
N VAL A 83 7.83 4.70 -6.73
CA VAL A 83 6.43 4.38 -7.07
C VAL A 83 6.37 3.79 -8.47
N ARG A 84 5.46 2.84 -8.73
CA ARG A 84 5.32 2.26 -10.07
C ARG A 84 4.72 3.30 -10.99
N GLU A 85 5.31 3.45 -12.16
CA GLU A 85 4.65 4.17 -13.22
C GLU A 85 3.42 3.38 -13.67
N GLN A 86 2.31 4.06 -13.95
CA GLN A 86 1.08 3.42 -14.41
C GLN A 86 1.01 3.43 -15.94
N SER A 87 2.09 2.97 -16.58
CA SER A 87 2.10 2.72 -18.02
C SER A 87 1.66 1.29 -18.32
N GLU A 88 1.15 1.05 -19.54
CA GLU A 88 0.58 -0.24 -19.97
C GLU A 88 1.56 -1.43 -19.85
N ASP A 89 2.88 -1.16 -19.75
CA ASP A 89 3.95 -2.16 -19.85
C ASP A 89 4.80 -2.36 -18.57
N VAL A 90 4.31 -1.95 -17.38
CA VAL A 90 5.11 -2.15 -16.15
C VAL A 90 5.13 -3.62 -15.71
N PRO A 91 6.30 -4.27 -15.57
CA PRO A 91 6.39 -5.64 -15.08
C PRO A 91 5.81 -5.76 -13.66
N ILE A 92 4.78 -6.59 -13.51
CA ILE A 92 4.20 -6.94 -12.21
C ILE A 92 5.30 -7.62 -11.38
N LYS A 93 5.83 -6.91 -10.37
CA LYS A 93 7.03 -7.35 -9.63
C LYS A 93 6.72 -8.33 -8.51
N LEU A 94 5.47 -8.39 -8.04
CA LEU A 94 4.95 -9.66 -7.54
C LEU A 94 4.77 -10.48 -8.81
N GLY A 95 5.74 -11.33 -9.16
CA GLY A 95 5.46 -12.35 -10.16
C GLY A 95 4.16 -12.99 -9.70
N SER A 96 3.07 -12.77 -10.44
CA SER A 96 1.72 -13.10 -9.97
C SER A 96 1.70 -14.54 -9.46
N SER A 97 2.47 -15.41 -10.13
CA SER A 97 2.79 -16.77 -9.71
C SER A 97 3.48 -16.89 -8.33
N GLU A 98 4.57 -16.17 -8.00
CA GLU A 98 5.26 -16.33 -6.71
C GLU A 98 4.40 -15.88 -5.52
N ALA A 99 3.67 -14.77 -5.68
CA ALA A 99 2.76 -14.26 -4.65
C ALA A 99 1.58 -15.23 -4.40
N ILE A 100 1.01 -15.76 -5.49
CA ILE A 100 -0.01 -16.82 -5.47
C ILE A 100 0.55 -18.07 -4.77
N GLU A 101 1.74 -18.53 -5.13
CA GLU A 101 2.36 -19.71 -4.51
C GLU A 101 2.63 -19.53 -3.01
N LYS A 102 3.05 -18.35 -2.58
CA LYS A 102 3.25 -18.05 -1.16
C LYS A 102 1.94 -18.12 -0.37
N LEU A 103 0.80 -17.77 -0.97
CA LEU A 103 -0.51 -17.85 -0.34
C LEU A 103 -1.08 -19.29 -0.26
N ARG A 104 -0.67 -20.17 -1.19
CA ARG A 104 -1.09 -21.58 -1.27
C ARG A 104 -0.86 -22.32 0.05
N LEU A 105 -1.85 -23.07 0.51
CA LEU A 105 -1.78 -23.93 1.69
C LEU A 105 -1.75 -25.42 1.32
N ARG A 106 -2.39 -25.80 0.21
CA ARG A 106 -2.59 -27.20 -0.20
C ARG A 106 -2.52 -27.36 -1.73
N GLN A 107 -3.06 -28.45 -2.26
CA GLN A 107 -3.34 -28.62 -3.69
C GLN A 107 -4.59 -27.82 -4.06
N GLU A 108 -4.44 -26.50 -4.15
CA GLU A 108 -5.49 -25.56 -4.57
C GLU A 108 -5.28 -25.19 -6.04
N SER A 109 -6.35 -24.83 -6.75
CA SER A 109 -6.21 -24.31 -8.12
C SER A 109 -5.69 -22.86 -8.09
N GLN A 110 -5.22 -22.35 -9.23
CA GLN A 110 -4.77 -20.96 -9.31
C GLN A 110 -5.95 -19.99 -9.10
N GLU A 111 -7.14 -20.35 -9.59
CA GLU A 111 -8.38 -19.60 -9.41
C GLU A 111 -8.82 -19.55 -7.95
N GLU A 112 -8.69 -20.65 -7.21
CA GLU A 112 -8.98 -20.71 -5.78
C GLU A 112 -8.08 -19.74 -4.99
N ILE A 113 -6.78 -19.74 -5.28
CA ILE A 113 -5.83 -18.85 -4.61
C ILE A 113 -6.07 -17.39 -5.00
N ALA A 114 -6.35 -17.11 -6.28
CA ALA A 114 -6.68 -15.76 -6.74
C ALA A 114 -7.95 -15.23 -6.07
N THR A 115 -8.97 -16.08 -5.91
CA THR A 115 -10.20 -15.76 -5.18
C THR A 115 -9.91 -15.39 -3.73
N TRP A 116 -9.08 -16.20 -3.05
CA TRP A 116 -8.64 -15.90 -1.69
C TRP A 116 -7.83 -14.62 -1.58
N PHE A 117 -6.92 -14.38 -2.51
CA PHE A 117 -6.12 -13.16 -2.54
C PHE A 117 -7.02 -11.94 -2.69
N LEU A 118 -7.91 -11.94 -3.69
CA LEU A 118 -8.83 -10.83 -3.94
C LEU A 118 -9.75 -10.59 -2.74
N PHE A 119 -10.31 -11.65 -2.16
CA PHE A 119 -11.17 -11.53 -0.98
C PHE A 119 -10.44 -10.89 0.20
N LEU A 120 -9.25 -11.39 0.55
CA LEU A 120 -8.44 -10.84 1.65
C LEU A 120 -7.97 -9.42 1.35
N TRP A 121 -7.63 -9.12 0.10
CA TRP A 121 -7.29 -7.79 -0.37
C TRP A 121 -8.42 -6.79 -0.15
N LEU A 122 -9.66 -7.14 -0.50
CA LEU A 122 -10.83 -6.29 -0.29
C LEU A 122 -11.10 -6.06 1.21
N GLN A 123 -11.00 -7.10 2.05
CA GLN A 123 -11.13 -6.93 3.50
C GLN A 123 -10.03 -6.03 4.07
N HIS A 124 -8.81 -6.14 3.53
CA HIS A 124 -7.69 -5.30 3.91
C HIS A 124 -7.92 -3.83 3.51
N MET A 125 -8.40 -3.55 2.30
CA MET A 125 -8.78 -2.20 1.87
C MET A 125 -9.88 -1.61 2.76
N SER A 126 -10.86 -2.42 3.18
CA SER A 126 -11.92 -1.98 4.09
C SER A 126 -11.35 -1.51 5.44
N LEU A 127 -10.36 -2.22 6.01
CA LEU A 127 -9.68 -1.77 7.23
C LEU A 127 -8.91 -0.46 7.02
N LEU A 128 -8.25 -0.31 5.88
CA LEU A 128 -7.39 0.84 5.62
C LEU A 128 -8.14 2.14 5.33
N TYR A 129 -9.34 2.04 4.75
CA TYR A 129 -10.04 3.20 4.20
C TYR A 129 -11.46 3.31 4.74
N THR A 130 -12.27 2.25 4.65
CA THR A 130 -13.68 2.33 5.03
C THR A 130 -13.89 2.43 6.55
N GLN A 131 -13.22 1.59 7.33
CA GLN A 131 -13.45 1.54 8.78
C GLN A 131 -12.90 2.75 9.55
N VAL A 132 -11.95 3.46 8.94
CA VAL A 132 -11.35 4.68 9.50
C VAL A 132 -11.86 5.96 8.83
N ASP A 133 -12.88 5.84 7.97
CA ASP A 133 -13.47 6.94 7.21
C ASP A 133 -12.41 7.82 6.53
N ARG A 134 -11.60 7.17 5.69
CA ARG A 134 -10.47 7.76 4.99
C ARG A 134 -10.57 7.47 3.50
N HIS A 135 -10.51 8.51 2.69
CA HIS A 135 -10.48 8.42 1.26
C HIS A 135 -9.07 8.01 0.76
N PRO A 136 -8.94 7.24 -0.34
CA PRO A 136 -7.64 6.86 -0.92
C PRO A 136 -6.68 8.02 -1.17
N SER A 137 -7.19 9.21 -1.53
CA SER A 137 -6.38 10.40 -1.77
C SER A 137 -5.85 11.08 -0.49
N GLU A 138 -6.36 10.73 0.70
CA GLU A 138 -5.90 11.26 1.99
C GLU A 138 -4.60 10.57 2.45
N VAL A 139 -3.54 10.73 1.65
CA VAL A 139 -2.22 10.12 1.90
C VAL A 139 -1.63 10.59 3.23
N SER A 140 -1.91 11.81 3.69
CA SER A 140 -1.44 12.35 4.97
C SER A 140 -1.93 11.57 6.19
N ARG A 141 -3.08 10.89 6.08
CA ARG A 141 -3.70 10.12 7.17
C ARG A 141 -3.33 8.64 7.15
N TYR A 142 -2.32 8.23 6.37
CA TYR A 142 -1.94 6.82 6.22
C TYR A 142 -1.54 6.10 7.51
N VAL A 143 -1.12 6.85 8.52
CA VAL A 143 -0.76 6.28 9.82
C VAL A 143 -1.96 5.92 10.70
N GLU A 144 -3.14 6.47 10.40
CA GLU A 144 -4.35 6.27 11.22
C GLU A 144 -4.91 4.85 11.10
N ALA A 145 -4.55 4.14 10.02
CA ALA A 145 -5.01 2.78 9.74
C ALA A 145 -4.02 1.72 10.26
N GLY A 146 -4.07 1.44 11.56
CA GLY A 146 -3.35 0.34 12.20
C GLY A 146 -4.28 -0.76 12.70
N PHE A 147 -3.95 -2.03 12.48
CA PHE A 147 -4.76 -3.17 12.94
C PHE A 147 -3.89 -4.36 13.37
N SER A 148 -4.43 -5.22 14.25
CA SER A 148 -3.76 -6.46 14.65
C SER A 148 -4.18 -7.65 13.80
N LEU A 149 -3.40 -8.74 13.84
CA LEU A 149 -3.77 -10.01 13.20
C LEU A 149 -5.17 -10.48 13.64
N THR A 150 -5.48 -10.34 14.94
CA THR A 150 -6.75 -10.73 15.52
C THR A 150 -7.91 -9.92 14.93
N VAL A 151 -7.75 -8.60 14.81
CA VAL A 151 -8.77 -7.71 14.22
C VAL A 151 -9.05 -8.13 12.77
N PHE A 152 -8.00 -8.30 11.97
CA PHE A 152 -8.17 -8.68 10.58
C PHE A 152 -8.77 -10.09 10.41
N PHE A 153 -8.32 -11.05 11.22
CA PHE A 153 -8.88 -12.40 11.23
C PHE A 153 -10.38 -12.39 11.57
N ASN A 154 -10.80 -11.62 12.58
CA ASN A 154 -12.20 -11.52 12.97
C ASN A 154 -13.05 -10.89 11.87
N LEU A 155 -12.57 -9.81 11.23
CA LEU A 155 -13.23 -9.18 10.08
C LEU A 155 -13.45 -10.20 8.95
N VAL A 156 -12.40 -10.92 8.57
CA VAL A 156 -12.48 -11.94 7.52
C VAL A 156 -13.50 -13.03 7.88
N GLN A 157 -13.52 -13.46 9.14
CA GLN A 157 -14.45 -14.48 9.63
C GLN A 157 -15.91 -14.00 9.58
N GLU A 158 -16.16 -12.73 9.95
CA GLU A 158 -17.48 -12.09 9.87
C GLU A 158 -17.95 -11.90 8.42
N SER A 159 -17.06 -11.50 7.52
CA SER A 159 -17.35 -11.38 6.08
C SER A 159 -17.70 -12.73 5.46
N ILE A 160 -17.01 -13.82 5.83
CA ILE A 160 -17.36 -15.19 5.40
C ILE A 160 -18.75 -15.59 5.91
N GLU A 161 -19.09 -15.27 7.15
CA GLU A 161 -20.40 -15.57 7.72
C GLU A 161 -21.52 -14.75 7.05
N THR A 162 -21.24 -13.50 6.68
CA THR A 162 -22.16 -12.66 5.91
C THR A 162 -22.41 -13.25 4.52
N LEU A 163 -21.36 -13.70 3.82
CA LEU A 163 -21.45 -14.39 2.54
C LEU A 163 -22.23 -15.71 2.63
N ARG A 164 -22.12 -16.43 3.76
CA ARG A 164 -22.90 -17.65 4.00
C ARG A 164 -24.40 -17.35 4.08
N ARG A 165 -24.78 -16.22 4.68
CA ARG A 165 -26.18 -15.80 4.83
C ARG A 165 -26.78 -15.24 3.56
N SER A 166 -25.95 -14.73 2.64
CA SER A 166 -26.42 -14.15 1.38
C SER A 166 -26.78 -15.18 0.30
N GLY A 167 -26.61 -16.49 0.55
CA GLY A 167 -26.95 -17.54 -0.41
C GLY A 167 -26.01 -17.60 -1.62
N LEU A 168 -24.75 -17.19 -1.45
CA LEU A 168 -23.72 -17.25 -2.51
C LEU A 168 -23.01 -18.61 -2.58
N ASP A 169 -23.46 -19.59 -1.81
CA ASP A 169 -22.92 -20.95 -1.73
C ASP A 169 -23.00 -21.72 -3.04
N GLU A 170 -23.93 -21.37 -3.92
CA GLU A 170 -24.05 -21.94 -5.26
C GLU A 170 -23.08 -21.33 -6.29
N THR A 171 -22.38 -20.24 -5.95
CA THR A 171 -21.41 -19.63 -6.87
C THR A 171 -20.07 -20.36 -6.85
N PHE A 172 -19.39 -20.36 -8.00
CA PHE A 172 -18.04 -20.94 -8.15
C PHE A 172 -17.06 -20.41 -7.09
N TYR A 173 -17.11 -19.10 -6.82
CA TYR A 173 -16.24 -18.43 -5.86
C TYR A 173 -16.66 -18.65 -4.40
N GLY A 174 -17.97 -18.66 -4.11
CA GLY A 174 -18.50 -18.93 -2.78
C GLY A 174 -18.11 -20.33 -2.28
N ASN A 175 -18.02 -21.30 -3.19
CA ASN A 175 -17.59 -22.65 -2.88
C ASN A 175 -16.16 -22.70 -2.28
N TYR A 176 -15.22 -21.93 -2.82
CA TYR A 176 -13.85 -21.85 -2.28
C TYR A 176 -13.80 -21.21 -0.90
N LEU A 177 -14.52 -20.10 -0.71
CA LEU A 177 -14.47 -19.33 0.53
C LEU A 177 -15.20 -20.03 1.70
N LEU A 178 -16.34 -20.67 1.42
CA LEU A 178 -17.24 -21.19 2.45
C LEU A 178 -16.85 -22.58 3.00
N ARG A 179 -16.00 -23.33 2.27
CA ARG A 179 -15.54 -24.67 2.66
C ARG A 179 -14.29 -24.67 3.55
N GLU A 180 -13.63 -23.54 3.71
CA GLU A 180 -12.36 -23.44 4.43
C GLU A 180 -12.54 -23.66 5.94
N ARG A 181 -11.63 -24.43 6.55
CA ARG A 181 -11.67 -24.66 7.99
C ARG A 181 -11.03 -23.48 8.72
N ARG A 182 -11.50 -23.18 9.94
CA ARG A 182 -11.01 -22.06 10.75
C ARG A 182 -9.47 -22.04 10.93
N GLN A 183 -8.85 -23.20 11.11
CA GLN A 183 -7.39 -23.30 11.26
C GLN A 183 -6.64 -22.92 9.98
N ASP A 184 -7.19 -23.24 8.80
CA ASP A 184 -6.61 -22.87 7.52
C ASP A 184 -6.81 -21.39 7.24
N LEU A 185 -7.98 -20.85 7.60
CA LEU A 185 -8.26 -19.42 7.51
C LEU A 185 -7.21 -18.60 8.26
N HIS A 186 -6.91 -18.99 9.51
CA HIS A 186 -5.90 -18.29 10.30
C HIS A 186 -4.51 -18.34 9.64
N ARG A 187 -4.10 -19.50 9.12
CA ARG A 187 -2.83 -19.65 8.38
C ARG A 187 -2.80 -18.79 7.12
N ARG A 188 -3.91 -18.74 6.39
CA ARG A 188 -4.05 -17.97 5.16
C ARG A 188 -3.97 -16.46 5.41
N VAL A 189 -4.70 -15.97 6.42
CA VAL A 189 -4.65 -14.58 6.86
C VAL A 189 -3.21 -14.18 7.24
N LYS A 190 -2.51 -15.03 8.01
CA LYS A 190 -1.11 -14.78 8.38
C LYS A 190 -0.20 -14.69 7.15
N LYS A 191 -0.32 -15.63 6.20
CA LYS A 191 0.45 -15.62 4.94
C LYS A 191 0.16 -14.37 4.11
N PHE A 192 -1.10 -13.96 4.02
CA PHE A 192 -1.50 -12.74 3.32
C PHE A 192 -0.84 -11.50 3.95
N LEU A 193 -0.90 -11.34 5.28
CA LEU A 193 -0.25 -10.21 5.93
C LEU A 193 1.28 -10.22 5.74
N SER A 194 1.92 -11.39 5.79
CA SER A 194 3.34 -11.51 5.44
C SER A 194 3.62 -11.07 4.00
N LEU A 195 2.78 -11.45 3.04
CA LEU A 195 2.87 -10.98 1.66
C LEU A 195 2.73 -9.47 1.53
N MET A 196 1.78 -8.86 2.25
CA MET A 196 1.59 -7.40 2.24
C MET A 196 2.80 -6.67 2.84
N VAL A 197 3.44 -7.24 3.86
CA VAL A 197 4.67 -6.68 4.45
C VAL A 197 5.87 -6.86 3.51
N GLU A 198 6.05 -8.03 2.92
CA GLU A 198 7.10 -8.30 1.93
C GLU A 198 6.97 -7.42 0.69
N GLY A 199 5.72 -7.17 0.25
CA GLY A 199 5.40 -6.28 -0.87
C GLY A 199 5.57 -4.79 -0.55
N GLY A 200 5.88 -4.44 0.70
CA GLY A 200 6.05 -3.05 1.14
C GLY A 200 4.74 -2.30 1.30
N MET A 201 3.59 -2.97 1.32
CA MET A 201 2.28 -2.33 1.53
C MET A 201 1.95 -2.11 2.99
N LEU A 202 2.36 -3.06 3.83
CA LEU A 202 2.26 -2.96 5.27
C LEU A 202 3.65 -2.88 5.89
N GLU A 203 3.74 -2.19 7.02
CA GLU A 203 4.81 -2.40 7.99
C GLU A 203 4.23 -3.07 9.23
N SER A 204 5.06 -3.87 9.89
CA SER A 204 4.67 -4.59 11.10
C SER A 204 5.54 -4.11 12.26
N THR A 205 4.90 -3.61 13.31
CA THR A 205 5.57 -3.13 14.52
C THR A 205 5.04 -3.87 15.73
N GLN A 206 5.94 -4.43 16.54
CA GLN A 206 5.57 -5.01 17.82
C GLN A 206 5.15 -3.88 18.77
N ARG A 207 3.90 -3.88 19.23
CA ARG A 207 3.41 -2.96 20.27
C ARG A 207 2.78 -3.78 21.39
N SER A 208 3.37 -3.70 22.59
CA SER A 208 2.98 -4.54 23.73
C SER A 208 3.02 -6.03 23.35
N ASP A 209 1.93 -6.77 23.56
CA ASP A 209 1.83 -8.21 23.30
C ASP A 209 1.40 -8.55 21.86
N ASP A 210 1.05 -7.55 21.03
CA ASP A 210 0.51 -7.77 19.69
C ASP A 210 1.39 -7.17 18.58
N MET A 211 1.34 -7.82 17.41
CA MET A 211 1.88 -7.27 16.18
C MET A 211 0.84 -6.34 15.55
N ILE A 212 1.20 -5.07 15.38
CA ILE A 212 0.38 -4.08 14.69
C ILE A 212 0.87 -3.94 13.26
N TYR A 213 -0.05 -4.09 12.32
CA TYR A 213 0.14 -3.86 10.91
C TYR A 213 -0.39 -2.48 10.55
N GLN A 214 0.39 -1.71 9.82
CA GLN A 214 0.05 -0.34 9.42
C GLN A 214 0.41 -0.12 7.97
N GLN A 215 -0.38 0.68 7.25
CA GLN A 215 -0.06 1.03 5.87
C GLN A 215 1.28 1.78 5.80
N THR A 216 2.09 1.47 4.77
CA THR A 216 3.29 2.25 4.48
C THR A 216 2.95 3.49 3.66
N LEU A 217 3.78 4.54 3.76
CA LEU A 217 3.62 5.71 2.91
C LEU A 217 3.69 5.36 1.42
N LEU A 218 4.57 4.42 1.05
CA LEU A 218 4.68 3.92 -0.33
C LEU A 218 3.33 3.39 -0.83
N SER A 219 2.66 2.52 -0.08
CA SER A 219 1.38 1.96 -0.48
C SER A 219 0.27 3.01 -0.50
N ALA A 220 0.28 3.96 0.43
CA ALA A 220 -0.69 5.04 0.43
C ALA A 220 -0.59 5.88 -0.84
N VAL A 221 0.63 6.23 -1.26
CA VAL A 221 0.89 6.97 -2.51
C VAL A 221 0.50 6.13 -3.73
N GLU A 222 0.91 4.86 -3.79
CA GLU A 222 0.56 3.98 -4.92
C GLU A 222 -0.94 3.81 -5.11
N ILE A 223 -1.67 3.62 -4.00
CA ILE A 223 -3.13 3.47 -4.05
C ILE A 223 -3.81 4.79 -4.43
N ALA A 224 -3.32 5.92 -3.93
CA ALA A 224 -3.84 7.24 -4.31
C ALA A 224 -3.66 7.51 -5.80
N GLU A 225 -2.47 7.24 -6.35
CA GLU A 225 -2.21 7.43 -7.78
C GLU A 225 -3.04 6.46 -8.63
N ALA A 226 -3.21 5.21 -8.21
CA ALA A 226 -4.04 4.23 -8.95
C ALA A 226 -5.50 4.62 -8.93
N PHE A 227 -6.00 5.04 -7.77
CA PHE A 227 -7.35 5.53 -7.63
C PHE A 227 -7.62 6.76 -8.51
N ASP A 228 -6.71 7.73 -8.52
CA ASP A 228 -6.83 8.93 -9.34
C ASP A 228 -6.79 8.60 -10.85
N ALA A 229 -5.85 7.77 -11.28
CA ALA A 229 -5.72 7.37 -12.69
C ALA A 229 -6.93 6.58 -13.19
N ASP A 230 -7.43 5.62 -12.39
CA ASP A 230 -8.63 4.84 -12.70
C ASP A 230 -9.88 5.74 -12.71
N LEU A 231 -9.98 6.68 -11.77
CA LEU A 231 -11.09 7.63 -11.72
C LEU A 231 -11.08 8.57 -12.93
N ASP A 232 -9.92 9.10 -13.31
CA ASP A 232 -9.78 9.95 -14.49
C ASP A 232 -10.09 9.18 -15.78
N ALA A 233 -9.73 7.89 -15.87
CA ALA A 233 -10.07 7.04 -17.01
C ALA A 233 -11.58 6.73 -17.10
N LEU A 234 -12.22 6.47 -15.96
CA LEU A 234 -13.65 6.13 -15.90
C LEU A 234 -14.56 7.36 -15.97
N LEU A 235 -14.09 8.48 -15.43
CA LEU A 235 -14.82 9.75 -15.32
C LEU A 235 -13.84 10.91 -15.57
N PRO A 236 -13.54 11.26 -16.84
CA PRO A 236 -12.55 12.28 -17.22
C PRO A 236 -12.83 13.71 -16.70
N GLN A 237 -13.95 13.92 -16.00
CA GLN A 237 -14.38 15.18 -15.39
C GLN A 237 -14.79 14.98 -13.92
N ALA A 238 -14.52 13.83 -13.30
CA ALA A 238 -14.91 13.56 -11.91
C ALA A 238 -14.27 14.55 -10.95
N ARG A 239 -13.02 14.95 -11.17
CA ARG A 239 -12.36 16.00 -10.39
C ARG A 239 -13.06 17.35 -10.54
N ASP A 240 -13.40 17.75 -11.76
CA ASP A 240 -14.10 19.02 -12.01
C ASP A 240 -15.52 19.01 -11.43
N VAL A 241 -16.23 17.88 -11.53
CA VAL A 241 -17.56 17.69 -10.95
C VAL A 241 -17.50 17.63 -9.43
N ALA A 242 -16.53 16.94 -8.84
CA ALA A 242 -16.34 16.87 -7.39
C ALA A 242 -15.96 18.25 -6.82
N ASN A 243 -15.05 18.97 -7.47
CA ASN A 243 -14.68 20.33 -7.09
C ASN A 243 -15.86 21.29 -7.25
N ALA A 244 -16.65 21.18 -8.32
CA ALA A 244 -17.88 21.97 -8.50
C ALA A 244 -18.92 21.65 -7.42
N LEU A 245 -19.08 20.39 -7.03
CA LEU A 245 -20.00 19.98 -5.97
C LEU A 245 -19.54 20.46 -4.59
N LEU A 246 -18.24 20.41 -4.30
CA LEU A 246 -17.67 20.91 -3.04
C LEU A 246 -17.80 22.44 -2.94
N ASN A 247 -17.51 23.18 -4.01
CA ASN A 247 -17.69 24.63 -4.06
C ASN A 247 -19.16 25.06 -3.91
N VAL A 248 -20.11 24.27 -4.42
CA VAL A 248 -21.56 24.52 -4.23
C VAL A 248 -22.00 24.28 -2.78
N ILE A 249 -21.30 23.45 -2.02
CA ILE A 249 -21.58 23.22 -0.60
C ILE A 249 -21.02 24.38 0.24
N GLU A 250 -19.83 24.89 -0.10
CA GLU A 250 -19.24 26.07 0.56
C GLU A 250 -20.04 27.36 0.29
N GLU A 251 -20.48 27.61 -0.95
CA GLU A 251 -21.37 28.75 -1.25
C GLU A 251 -22.72 28.68 -0.52
N LYS A 252 -23.21 27.47 -0.18
CA LYS A 252 -24.43 27.31 0.62
C LYS A 252 -24.21 27.49 2.12
N ALA A 253 -22.98 27.32 2.61
CA ALA A 253 -22.64 27.57 4.00
C ALA A 253 -22.56 29.09 4.29
N ASP A 254 -22.04 29.88 3.34
CA ASP A 254 -21.91 31.34 3.48
C ASP A 254 -23.22 32.12 3.27
N VAL A 255 -24.30 31.47 2.83
CA VAL A 255 -25.62 32.09 2.62
C VAL A 255 -26.58 31.87 3.81
N VAL A 256 -26.12 31.18 4.86
CA VAL A 256 -26.93 30.85 6.05
C VAL A 256 -26.54 31.64 7.31
N ASP A 257 -25.63 32.62 7.20
CA ASP A 257 -25.34 33.60 8.28
C ASP A 257 -26.14 34.91 8.15
#